data_AF-A0A1C5R503-F1
#
_entry.id   AF-A0A1C5R503-F1
#
_cell.length_a   1.000
_cell.length_b   1.000
_cell.length_c   1.000
_cell.angle_alpha   90.00
_cell.angle_beta   90.00
_cell.angle_gamma   90.00
#
_symmetry.space_group_name_H-M   'P 1'
#
loop_
_entity.id
_entity.type
_entity.pdbx_description
1 polymer ?
#
loop_
_entity_poly.entity_id
_entity_poly.type
_entity_poly.pdbx_seq_one_letter_code
_entity_poly.pdbx_strand_id
1 'polypeptide(L)'
;MEQNVIEITLNKAGFEYDIHSLVKAFYPECEVRVHAEGEGEPGSSSDGYLDLFLQIGEEEIVLVLIQAGGGSSSFHAKKVVISDAPDRTEVKNRLKKLIYVALSEYTGKQLPWGTLTGIRPTKIPMTMLLEGRNEEEILSYMKDTYLVSEEKAGLSLEIAEREKELLSTIHYQDGYSLYIGIPFCPTTCLYCSFTSFPIVSWKKRVSEYLEAVEKEITFTAEIYKDKVLDTVYIGGGTPTTLSAEELERLLSFLKKTLDFSQVKEFTVEAGRADSITADKLEVLIKYGVTRISVNPQTMKEETLRLIGRQHTVEQVKEAFYLAREKGFTNINMDLILGLPGEDEEDVRRTIEEVKKLNPDSLTVHSLAIKRASRLNQWIEENGIEALHNTDETMKIAENGAREMGMVPYYLYRQKNMSGNFENVGYAREGRFGIYNILIMEEVQTIIALGAGTVTKRVYGNGRIERCDNVKDVGLYIEKIDEMIDRKRKLLAEE
;
A
#
# COMPACT_ATOMS: atom_id res chain seq x y z
N MET A 1 31.07 -5.54 -6.59
CA MET A 1 30.99 -5.17 -5.17
C MET A 1 30.36 -6.35 -4.47
N GLU A 2 31.01 -6.89 -3.44
CA GLU A 2 30.44 -7.97 -2.63
C GLU A 2 29.08 -7.51 -2.13
N GLN A 3 28.04 -8.29 -2.40
CA GLN A 3 26.72 -8.02 -1.87
C GLN A 3 26.82 -8.15 -0.33
N ASN A 4 26.27 -7.19 0.40
CA ASN A 4 26.10 -7.33 1.85
C ASN A 4 25.04 -8.43 2.07
N VAL A 5 25.48 -9.67 2.28
CA VAL A 5 24.60 -10.85 2.39
C VAL A 5 24.51 -11.30 3.84
N ILE A 6 23.29 -11.55 4.30
CA ILE A 6 22.98 -12.25 5.56
C ILE A 6 22.47 -13.64 5.20
N GLU A 7 23.17 -14.66 5.69
CA GLU A 7 22.81 -16.06 5.50
C GLU A 7 22.07 -16.59 6.73
N ILE A 8 20.95 -17.27 6.50
CA ILE A 8 20.12 -17.84 7.55
C ILE A 8 19.88 -19.30 7.26
N THR A 9 20.26 -20.19 8.17
CA THR A 9 20.02 -21.63 8.06
C THR A 9 18.94 -22.06 9.05
N LEU A 10 17.98 -22.88 8.62
CA LEU A 10 16.97 -23.48 9.49
C LEU A 10 16.81 -24.98 9.24
N ASN A 11 16.61 -25.76 10.30
CA ASN A 11 16.45 -27.22 10.20
C ASN A 11 15.06 -27.71 9.73
N LYS A 12 14.12 -26.79 9.45
CA LYS A 12 12.73 -27.16 9.14
C LYS A 12 12.09 -26.16 8.18
N ALA A 13 11.64 -26.65 7.02
CA ALA A 13 10.99 -25.82 6.01
C ALA A 13 9.63 -25.24 6.46
N GLY A 14 9.16 -24.21 5.75
CA GLY A 14 7.81 -23.63 5.90
C GLY A 14 7.72 -22.36 6.74
N PHE A 15 8.87 -21.79 7.15
CA PHE A 15 9.00 -20.55 7.92
C PHE A 15 9.92 -19.51 7.25
N GLU A 16 10.47 -19.83 6.09
CA GLU A 16 11.49 -19.05 5.37
C GLU A 16 11.02 -17.63 5.10
N TYR A 17 9.78 -17.49 4.64
CA TYR A 17 9.19 -16.19 4.34
C TYR A 17 9.06 -15.30 5.58
N ASP A 18 8.63 -15.85 6.71
CA ASP A 18 8.47 -15.11 7.96
C ASP A 18 9.83 -14.64 8.51
N ILE A 19 10.83 -15.52 8.47
CA ILE A 19 12.21 -15.23 8.86
C ILE A 19 12.79 -14.15 7.94
N HIS A 20 12.77 -14.39 6.63
CA HIS A 20 13.28 -13.45 5.63
C HIS A 20 12.68 -12.06 5.83
N SER A 21 11.34 -11.98 5.94
CA SER A 21 10.64 -10.70 6.07
C SER A 21 11.01 -9.95 7.35
N LEU A 22 11.20 -10.67 8.47
CA LEU A 22 11.55 -10.06 9.74
C LEU A 22 13.00 -9.58 9.76
N VAL A 23 13.95 -10.40 9.31
CA VAL A 23 15.37 -10.01 9.26
C VAL A 23 15.59 -8.86 8.28
N LYS A 24 14.90 -8.90 7.12
CA LYS A 24 14.93 -7.81 6.13
C LYS A 24 14.41 -6.48 6.69
N ALA A 25 13.55 -6.50 7.72
CA ALA A 25 13.09 -5.28 8.38
C ALA A 25 14.16 -4.65 9.30
N PHE A 26 15.11 -5.43 9.83
CA PHE A 26 16.27 -4.91 10.57
C PHE A 26 17.41 -4.46 9.65
N TYR A 27 17.55 -5.12 8.50
CA TYR A 27 18.61 -4.92 7.52
C TYR A 27 18.06 -4.67 6.11
N PRO A 28 17.38 -3.53 5.87
CA PRO A 28 16.74 -3.23 4.58
C PRO A 28 17.73 -3.17 3.40
N GLU A 29 19.00 -2.88 3.66
CA GLU A 29 20.09 -2.81 2.69
C GLU A 29 20.70 -4.17 2.32
N CYS A 30 20.63 -5.17 3.20
CA CYS A 30 21.28 -6.46 3.00
C CYS A 30 20.45 -7.40 2.12
N GLU A 31 21.09 -8.19 1.27
CA GLU A 31 20.44 -9.36 0.69
C GLU A 31 20.28 -10.42 1.80
N VAL A 32 19.06 -10.87 2.06
CA VAL A 32 18.78 -11.90 3.07
C VAL A 32 18.46 -13.20 2.35
N ARG A 33 19.20 -14.25 2.67
CA ARG A 33 19.00 -15.60 2.13
C ARG A 33 18.66 -16.55 3.25
N VAL A 34 17.68 -17.41 3.00
CA VAL A 34 17.15 -18.35 3.99
C VAL A 34 17.17 -19.75 3.40
N HIS A 35 17.91 -20.65 4.04
CA HIS A 35 18.21 -22.00 3.60
C HIS A 35 17.64 -23.02 4.58
N ALA A 36 16.62 -23.77 4.16
CA ALA A 36 16.12 -24.89 4.95
C ALA A 36 16.96 -26.15 4.72
N GLU A 37 17.10 -26.99 5.75
CA GLU A 37 17.85 -28.25 5.67
C GLU A 37 17.33 -29.13 4.52
N GLY A 38 18.24 -29.53 3.62
CA GLY A 38 17.92 -30.20 2.35
C GLY A 38 18.03 -29.31 1.10
N GLU A 39 18.17 -27.98 1.25
CA GLU A 39 18.32 -27.02 0.15
C GLU A 39 19.77 -26.50 0.03
N GLY A 40 20.68 -27.32 -0.50
CA GLY A 40 22.07 -26.93 -0.81
C GLY A 40 22.95 -26.67 0.43
N GLU A 41 24.25 -26.42 0.20
CA GLU A 41 25.15 -26.00 1.28
C GLU A 41 24.96 -24.49 1.56
N PRO A 42 24.78 -24.08 2.83
CA PRO A 42 24.68 -22.66 3.18
C PRO A 42 26.01 -21.95 2.89
N GLY A 43 25.94 -20.76 2.30
CA GLY A 43 27.10 -19.87 2.19
C GLY A 43 27.49 -19.27 3.54
N SER A 44 28.58 -18.48 3.56
CA SER A 44 28.90 -17.59 4.68
C SER A 44 28.46 -16.17 4.37
N SER A 45 27.94 -15.43 5.35
CA SER A 45 27.70 -13.99 5.20
C SER A 45 28.99 -13.22 4.85
N SER A 46 28.80 -12.01 4.31
CA SER A 46 29.90 -11.06 4.10
C SER A 46 30.54 -10.64 5.43
N ASP A 47 31.86 -10.42 5.43
CA ASP A 47 32.62 -10.00 6.61
C ASP A 47 31.94 -8.82 7.35
N GLY A 48 31.73 -8.97 8.66
CA GLY A 48 31.07 -7.97 9.53
C GLY A 48 29.57 -8.16 9.71
N TYR A 49 28.90 -9.00 8.91
CA TYR A 49 27.47 -9.31 9.04
C TYR A 49 27.22 -10.60 9.86
N LEU A 50 25.95 -10.86 10.17
CA LEU A 50 25.51 -11.97 11.02
C LEU A 50 25.05 -13.16 10.19
N ASP A 51 25.53 -14.35 10.55
CA ASP A 51 24.88 -15.62 10.20
C ASP A 51 23.89 -16.01 11.30
N LEU A 52 22.70 -16.44 10.89
CA LEU A 52 21.65 -16.93 11.80
C LEU A 52 21.45 -18.44 11.61
N PHE A 53 21.54 -19.19 12.70
CA PHE A 53 21.22 -20.62 12.71
C PHE A 53 20.02 -20.88 13.60
N LEU A 54 18.98 -21.45 13.03
CA LEU A 54 17.71 -21.73 13.70
C LEU A 54 17.47 -23.23 13.77
N GLN A 55 17.29 -23.73 14.99
CA GLN A 55 16.94 -25.12 15.26
C GLN A 55 15.58 -25.16 15.95
N ILE A 56 14.58 -25.69 15.23
CA ILE A 56 13.24 -25.98 15.74
C ILE A 56 13.26 -27.44 16.22
N GLY A 57 13.31 -27.64 17.53
CA GLY A 57 13.21 -28.94 18.19
C GLY A 57 11.78 -29.31 18.57
N GLU A 58 11.61 -30.36 19.37
CA GLU A 58 10.31 -30.81 19.87
C GLU A 58 9.79 -29.94 21.03
N GLU A 59 10.70 -29.50 21.93
CA GLU A 59 10.35 -28.74 23.14
C GLU A 59 10.86 -27.29 23.12
N GLU A 60 11.80 -26.96 22.25
CA GLU A 60 12.37 -25.62 22.17
C GLU A 60 12.81 -25.22 20.75
N ILE A 61 12.86 -23.92 20.52
CA ILE A 61 13.49 -23.29 19.36
C ILE A 61 14.76 -22.61 19.83
N VAL A 62 15.87 -22.89 19.18
CA VAL A 62 17.19 -22.30 19.45
C VAL A 62 17.61 -21.43 18.28
N LEU A 63 18.10 -20.22 18.58
CA LEU A 63 18.70 -19.29 17.63
C LEU A 63 20.16 -19.07 18.04
N VAL A 64 21.08 -19.26 17.09
CA VAL A 64 22.50 -18.89 17.24
C VAL A 64 22.82 -17.80 16.23
N LEU A 65 23.39 -16.71 16.72
CA LEU A 65 23.92 -15.58 15.97
C LEU A 65 25.44 -15.69 15.95
N ILE A 66 26.04 -15.71 14.76
CA ILE A 66 27.49 -15.74 14.57
C ILE A 66 27.91 -14.51 13.77
N GLN A 67 28.87 -13.74 14.28
CA GLN A 67 29.49 -12.65 13.54
C GLN A 67 30.95 -12.99 13.22
N ALA A 68 31.34 -12.92 11.95
CA ALA A 68 32.73 -13.00 11.54
C ALA A 68 33.33 -11.58 11.47
N GLY A 69 34.40 -11.30 12.22
CA GLY A 69 35.09 -10.01 12.15
C GLY A 69 36.56 -10.08 12.55
N GLY A 70 37.46 -9.68 11.63
CA GLY A 70 38.84 -9.29 11.94
C GLY A 70 39.67 -10.30 12.76
N GLY A 71 39.47 -11.61 12.54
CA GLY A 71 40.22 -12.68 13.23
C GLY A 71 39.57 -13.24 14.51
N SER A 72 38.36 -12.83 14.88
CA SER A 72 37.58 -13.42 15.98
C SER A 72 36.08 -13.55 15.65
N SER A 73 35.43 -14.61 16.12
CA SER A 73 33.98 -14.82 15.96
C SER A 73 33.25 -14.59 17.28
N SER A 74 32.18 -13.79 17.26
CA SER A 74 31.29 -13.64 18.42
C SER A 74 30.08 -14.57 18.27
N PHE A 75 29.65 -15.19 19.38
CA PHE A 75 28.57 -16.18 19.41
C PHE A 75 27.51 -15.77 20.43
N HIS A 76 26.27 -15.65 19.99
CA HIS A 76 25.13 -15.39 20.88
C HIS A 76 24.05 -16.44 20.63
N ALA A 77 23.69 -17.19 21.67
CA ALA A 77 22.63 -18.19 21.60
C ALA A 77 21.44 -17.75 22.46
N LYS A 78 20.24 -17.86 21.90
CA LYS A 78 18.97 -17.67 22.60
C LYS A 78 18.04 -18.84 22.32
N LYS A 79 17.14 -19.12 23.25
CA LYS A 79 16.16 -20.18 23.09
C LYS A 79 14.80 -19.79 23.66
N VAL A 80 13.76 -20.42 23.14
CA VAL A 80 12.38 -20.28 23.63
C VAL A 80 11.72 -21.65 23.68
N VAL A 81 11.02 -21.92 24.77
CA VAL A 81 10.24 -23.16 24.95
C VAL A 81 8.96 -23.09 24.12
N ILE A 82 8.58 -24.21 23.53
CA ILE A 82 7.30 -24.43 22.83
C ILE A 82 6.49 -25.50 23.57
N SER A 83 5.17 -25.50 23.39
CA SER A 83 4.31 -26.50 24.01
C SER A 83 4.56 -27.91 23.45
N ASP A 84 4.07 -28.93 24.16
CA ASP A 84 4.08 -30.31 23.66
C ASP A 84 3.12 -30.45 22.47
N ALA A 85 3.61 -31.05 21.37
CA ALA A 85 2.93 -31.10 20.06
C ALA A 85 2.39 -29.73 19.58
N PRO A 86 3.24 -28.71 19.43
CA PRO A 86 2.80 -27.35 19.15
C PRO A 86 2.24 -27.24 17.73
N ASP A 87 1.19 -26.44 17.58
CA ASP A 87 0.68 -26.15 16.24
C ASP A 87 1.63 -25.23 15.47
N ARG A 88 1.43 -25.15 14.15
CA ARG A 88 2.28 -24.33 13.28
C ARG A 88 2.24 -22.83 13.65
N THR A 89 1.12 -22.34 14.16
CA THR A 89 0.93 -20.93 14.53
C THR A 89 1.75 -20.57 15.76
N GLU A 90 1.76 -21.43 16.78
CA GLU A 90 2.60 -21.27 17.95
C GLU A 90 4.08 -21.25 17.57
N VAL A 91 4.55 -22.27 16.82
CA VAL A 91 5.95 -22.35 16.38
C VAL A 91 6.35 -21.08 15.63
N LYS A 92 5.52 -20.64 14.68
CA LYS A 92 5.74 -19.41 13.92
C LYS A 92 5.86 -18.18 14.83
N ASN A 93 4.93 -18.00 15.77
CA ASN A 93 4.92 -16.82 16.64
C ASN A 93 6.12 -16.83 17.60
N ARG A 94 6.46 -17.98 18.19
CA ARG A 94 7.62 -18.14 19.09
C ARG A 94 8.93 -17.91 18.36
N LEU A 95 9.07 -18.47 17.16
CA LEU A 95 10.23 -18.25 16.27
C LEU A 95 10.43 -16.77 15.97
N LYS A 96 9.37 -16.07 15.52
CA LYS A 96 9.46 -14.64 15.17
C LYS A 96 9.81 -13.78 16.39
N LYS A 97 9.24 -14.07 17.57
CA LYS A 97 9.62 -13.37 18.82
C LYS A 97 11.08 -13.58 19.17
N LEU A 98 11.57 -14.83 19.08
CA LEU A 98 12.96 -15.16 19.36
C LEU A 98 13.92 -14.35 18.47
N ILE A 99 13.66 -14.33 17.17
CA ILE A 99 14.45 -13.56 16.19
C ILE A 99 14.38 -12.06 16.48
N TYR A 100 13.17 -11.52 16.70
CA TYR A 100 12.99 -10.09 16.97
C TYR A 100 13.76 -9.65 18.20
N VAL A 101 13.59 -10.34 19.34
CA VAL A 101 14.28 -10.00 20.59
C VAL A 101 15.80 -10.08 20.40
N ALA A 102 16.30 -11.12 19.74
CA ALA A 102 17.72 -11.30 19.48
C ALA A 102 18.31 -10.16 18.62
N LEU A 103 17.64 -9.82 17.52
CA LEU A 103 18.08 -8.75 16.63
C LEU A 103 17.92 -7.36 17.26
N SER A 104 16.88 -7.15 18.06
CA SER A 104 16.70 -5.89 18.79
C SER A 104 17.78 -5.65 19.82
N GLU A 105 18.16 -6.66 20.59
CA GLU A 105 19.28 -6.56 21.53
C GLU A 105 20.61 -6.34 20.79
N TYR A 106 20.83 -7.05 19.67
CA TYR A 106 22.06 -6.96 18.91
C TYR A 106 22.23 -5.60 18.22
N THR A 107 21.18 -5.10 17.58
CA THR A 107 21.21 -3.86 16.79
C THR A 107 20.94 -2.61 17.63
N GLY A 108 20.36 -2.76 18.82
CA GLY A 108 19.79 -1.66 19.59
C GLY A 108 18.52 -1.05 18.96
N LYS A 109 18.00 -1.63 17.87
CA LYS A 109 16.82 -1.13 17.15
C LYS A 109 15.55 -1.83 17.60
N GLN A 110 14.46 -1.09 17.69
CA GLN A 110 13.11 -1.62 17.90
C GLN A 110 12.28 -1.30 16.67
N LEU A 111 11.48 -2.26 16.20
CA LEU A 111 10.53 -2.02 15.11
C LEU A 111 9.15 -1.69 15.70
N PRO A 112 8.46 -0.61 15.28
CA PRO A 112 7.17 -0.20 15.85
C PRO A 112 6.09 -1.29 15.79
N TRP A 113 6.10 -2.11 14.74
CA TRP A 113 5.15 -3.20 14.53
C TRP A 113 5.62 -4.56 15.09
N GLY A 114 6.73 -4.58 15.84
CA GLY A 114 7.29 -5.80 16.41
C GLY A 114 7.56 -6.88 15.36
N THR A 115 6.95 -8.04 15.58
CA THR A 115 7.04 -9.22 14.71
C THR A 115 6.05 -9.21 13.54
N LEU A 116 5.11 -8.25 13.48
CA LEU A 116 4.18 -8.17 12.37
C LEU A 116 4.91 -7.74 11.10
N THR A 117 4.80 -8.54 10.04
CA THR A 117 5.35 -8.28 8.71
C THR A 117 4.27 -8.29 7.61
N GLY A 118 3.02 -8.47 8.01
CA GLY A 118 1.86 -8.51 7.12
C GLY A 118 1.42 -7.12 6.64
N ILE A 119 0.67 -7.11 5.53
CA ILE A 119 0.16 -5.89 4.87
C ILE A 119 -0.95 -5.22 5.70
N ARG A 120 -1.72 -5.95 6.49
CA ARG A 120 -2.93 -5.46 7.18
C ARG A 120 -2.90 -5.79 8.66
N PRO A 121 -2.28 -4.94 9.48
CA PRO A 121 -2.28 -5.17 10.92
C PRO A 121 -3.69 -4.97 11.54
N THR A 122 -4.55 -4.14 10.93
CA THR A 122 -5.94 -3.86 11.36
C THR A 122 -6.85 -5.10 11.38
N LYS A 123 -6.55 -6.11 10.57
CA LYS A 123 -7.32 -7.35 10.52
C LYS A 123 -7.36 -8.10 11.86
N ILE A 124 -6.30 -7.99 12.67
CA ILE A 124 -6.22 -8.63 13.99
C ILE A 124 -7.23 -8.00 14.96
N PRO A 125 -7.15 -6.68 15.27
CA PRO A 125 -8.15 -6.04 16.12
C PRO A 125 -9.56 -6.14 15.54
N MET A 126 -9.74 -6.02 14.21
CA MET A 126 -11.04 -6.22 13.56
C MET A 126 -11.65 -7.58 13.89
N THR A 127 -10.88 -8.67 13.74
CA THR A 127 -11.36 -10.03 14.04
C THR A 127 -11.76 -10.16 15.51
N MET A 128 -10.93 -9.64 16.42
CA MET A 128 -11.20 -9.68 17.86
C MET A 128 -12.42 -8.83 18.25
N LEU A 129 -12.62 -7.67 17.63
CA LEU A 129 -13.81 -6.82 17.79
C LEU A 129 -15.10 -7.51 17.30
N LEU A 130 -15.01 -8.36 16.28
CA LEU A 130 -16.13 -9.17 15.79
C LEU A 130 -16.40 -10.37 16.73
N GLU A 131 -15.38 -10.89 17.39
CA GLU A 131 -15.48 -11.91 18.45
C GLU A 131 -15.96 -11.35 19.82
N GLY A 132 -16.16 -10.03 19.91
CA GLY A 132 -16.64 -9.35 21.12
C GLY A 132 -15.58 -9.13 22.20
N ARG A 133 -14.29 -9.18 21.85
CA ARG A 133 -13.19 -8.80 22.76
C ARG A 133 -13.22 -7.30 23.03
N ASN A 134 -12.81 -6.92 24.23
CA ASN A 134 -12.70 -5.50 24.60
C ASN A 134 -11.33 -4.90 24.22
N GLU A 135 -11.23 -3.58 24.29
CA GLU A 135 -10.02 -2.81 23.94
C GLU A 135 -8.77 -3.30 24.71
N GLU A 136 -8.86 -3.50 26.02
CA GLU A 136 -7.71 -3.92 26.85
C GLU A 136 -7.18 -5.30 26.42
N GLU A 137 -8.09 -6.25 26.17
CA GLU A 137 -7.75 -7.58 25.66
C GLU A 137 -7.04 -7.51 24.31
N ILE A 138 -7.52 -6.65 23.41
CA ILE A 138 -6.95 -6.48 22.07
C ILE A 138 -5.55 -5.85 22.14
N LEU A 139 -5.41 -4.78 22.93
CA LEU A 139 -4.12 -4.10 23.09
C LEU A 139 -3.08 -5.00 23.76
N SER A 140 -3.46 -5.74 24.81
CA SER A 140 -2.58 -6.75 25.43
C SER A 140 -2.21 -7.84 24.44
N TYR A 141 -3.18 -8.38 23.68
CA TYR A 141 -2.87 -9.41 22.68
C TYR A 141 -1.88 -8.92 21.61
N MET A 142 -2.05 -7.71 21.09
CA MET A 142 -1.14 -7.10 20.11
C MET A 142 0.28 -6.92 20.66
N LYS A 143 0.40 -6.41 21.89
CA LYS A 143 1.69 -6.21 22.58
C LYS A 143 2.34 -7.55 22.92
N ASP A 144 1.63 -8.47 23.57
CA ASP A 144 2.20 -9.69 24.11
C ASP A 144 2.46 -10.74 23.03
N THR A 145 1.58 -10.85 22.03
CA THR A 145 1.70 -11.85 20.96
C THR A 145 2.62 -11.40 19.85
N TYR A 146 2.63 -10.11 19.53
CA TYR A 146 3.37 -9.63 18.37
C TYR A 146 4.46 -8.61 18.68
N LEU A 147 4.60 -8.16 19.93
CA LEU A 147 5.56 -7.14 20.35
C LEU A 147 5.34 -5.80 19.63
N VAL A 148 4.08 -5.51 19.25
CA VAL A 148 3.70 -4.22 18.64
C VAL A 148 3.78 -3.14 19.72
N SER A 149 4.28 -1.97 19.35
CA SER A 149 4.35 -0.83 20.27
C SER A 149 2.95 -0.38 20.70
N GLU A 150 2.85 0.26 21.86
CA GLU A 150 1.58 0.77 22.37
C GLU A 150 0.91 1.74 21.40
N GLU A 151 1.69 2.66 20.81
CA GLU A 151 1.22 3.62 19.81
C GLU A 151 0.60 2.91 18.59
N LYS A 152 1.28 1.91 18.03
CA LYS A 152 0.80 1.22 16.82
C LYS A 152 -0.35 0.26 17.12
N ALA A 153 -0.38 -0.34 18.30
CA ALA A 153 -1.53 -1.14 18.74
C ALA A 153 -2.79 -0.26 18.88
N GLY A 154 -2.66 0.93 19.52
CA GLY A 154 -3.73 1.91 19.64
C GLY A 154 -4.23 2.41 18.29
N LEU A 155 -3.31 2.84 17.41
CA LEU A 155 -3.65 3.26 16.03
C LEU A 155 -4.40 2.16 15.27
N SER A 156 -3.92 0.92 15.34
CA SER A 156 -4.53 -0.21 14.63
C SER A 156 -5.93 -0.54 15.17
N LEU A 157 -6.17 -0.37 16.47
CA LEU A 157 -7.47 -0.57 17.08
C LEU A 157 -8.43 0.57 16.70
N GLU A 158 -8.00 1.82 16.82
CA GLU A 158 -8.78 3.02 16.45
C GLU A 158 -9.31 2.91 15.01
N ILE A 159 -8.44 2.48 14.09
CA ILE A 159 -8.82 2.27 12.68
C ILE A 159 -9.79 1.11 12.55
N ALA A 160 -9.56 -0.03 13.21
CA ALA A 160 -10.44 -1.19 13.08
C ALA A 160 -11.86 -0.91 13.59
N GLU A 161 -12.02 -0.13 14.67
CA GLU A 161 -13.33 0.31 15.15
C GLU A 161 -14.05 1.18 14.11
N ARG A 162 -13.33 2.11 13.50
CA ARG A 162 -13.85 3.00 12.46
C ARG A 162 -14.20 2.25 11.18
N GLU A 163 -13.34 1.34 10.72
CA GLU A 163 -13.61 0.47 9.59
C GLU A 163 -14.86 -0.38 9.83
N LYS A 164 -15.07 -0.88 11.06
CA LYS A 164 -16.25 -1.68 11.42
C LYS A 164 -17.55 -0.87 11.26
N GLU A 165 -17.53 0.39 11.68
CA GLU A 165 -18.67 1.30 11.50
C GLU A 165 -18.88 1.64 10.01
N LEU A 166 -17.85 2.08 9.30
CA LEU A 166 -17.94 2.52 7.90
C LEU A 166 -18.40 1.40 6.97
N LEU A 167 -17.90 0.18 7.20
CA LEU A 167 -18.23 -0.97 6.36
C LEU A 167 -19.58 -1.61 6.72
N SER A 168 -20.21 -1.26 7.85
CA SER A 168 -21.50 -1.82 8.28
C SER A 168 -22.63 -1.62 7.26
N THR A 169 -22.50 -0.63 6.38
CA THR A 169 -23.49 -0.32 5.36
C THR A 169 -23.19 -0.99 4.01
N ILE A 170 -22.00 -1.57 3.82
CA ILE A 170 -21.53 -2.10 2.52
C ILE A 170 -22.15 -3.45 2.20
N HIS A 171 -22.46 -3.68 0.91
CA HIS A 171 -23.05 -4.91 0.45
C HIS A 171 -21.97 -5.98 0.18
N TYR A 172 -21.48 -6.64 1.23
CA TYR A 172 -20.35 -7.59 1.10
C TYR A 172 -20.59 -8.74 0.10
N GLN A 173 -21.80 -9.33 0.09
CA GLN A 173 -22.14 -10.50 -0.75
C GLN A 173 -22.92 -10.11 -2.02
N ASP A 174 -23.75 -9.08 -1.92
CA ASP A 174 -24.65 -8.65 -3.00
C ASP A 174 -24.21 -7.37 -3.71
N GLY A 175 -23.04 -6.86 -3.37
CA GLY A 175 -22.45 -5.72 -4.05
C GLY A 175 -21.00 -5.93 -4.47
N TYR A 176 -20.48 -4.89 -5.10
CA TYR A 176 -19.12 -4.84 -5.61
C TYR A 176 -18.62 -3.40 -5.69
N SER A 177 -17.30 -3.27 -5.75
CA SER A 177 -16.63 -2.03 -6.13
C SER A 177 -16.08 -2.13 -7.54
N LEU A 178 -16.04 -0.99 -8.23
CA LEU A 178 -15.39 -0.84 -9.51
C LEU A 178 -14.09 -0.05 -9.39
N TYR A 179 -13.02 -0.59 -9.94
CA TYR A 179 -11.76 0.13 -10.16
C TYR A 179 -11.50 0.26 -11.65
N ILE A 180 -11.18 1.46 -12.13
CA ILE A 180 -10.77 1.68 -13.52
C ILE A 180 -9.36 2.26 -13.51
N GLY A 181 -8.39 1.49 -14.03
CA GLY A 181 -7.02 1.95 -14.17
C GLY A 181 -6.83 2.73 -15.46
N ILE A 182 -6.39 3.99 -15.36
CA ILE A 182 -5.91 4.79 -16.50
C ILE A 182 -4.38 4.79 -16.44
N PRO A 183 -3.69 4.00 -17.28
CA PRO A 183 -2.28 3.69 -17.11
C PRO A 183 -1.36 4.79 -17.68
N PHE A 184 -1.83 6.03 -17.78
CA PHE A 184 -1.10 7.13 -18.40
C PHE A 184 -0.69 8.18 -17.38
N CYS A 185 0.54 8.68 -17.47
CA CYS A 185 1.07 9.77 -16.67
C CYS A 185 1.71 10.83 -17.58
N PRO A 186 1.85 12.09 -17.16
CA PRO A 186 2.71 13.06 -17.84
C PRO A 186 4.16 12.59 -17.88
N THR A 187 4.67 12.13 -16.72
CA THR A 187 6.02 11.56 -16.54
C THR A 187 5.99 10.39 -15.55
N THR A 188 6.98 9.51 -15.63
CA THR A 188 7.18 8.44 -14.64
C THR A 188 8.04 8.95 -13.48
N CYS A 189 7.48 8.95 -12.27
CA CYS A 189 8.20 9.41 -11.06
C CYS A 189 9.27 8.38 -10.63
N LEU A 190 10.34 8.86 -9.98
CA LEU A 190 11.48 8.04 -9.53
C LEU A 190 11.06 6.86 -8.65
N TYR A 191 10.17 7.10 -7.68
CA TYR A 191 9.66 6.13 -6.72
C TYR A 191 8.52 5.25 -7.28
N CYS A 192 7.97 5.58 -8.44
CA CYS A 192 6.77 4.91 -8.93
C CYS A 192 7.05 3.46 -9.30
N SER A 193 6.24 2.55 -8.77
CA SER A 193 6.25 1.13 -9.12
C SER A 193 4.99 0.67 -9.84
N PHE A 194 4.04 1.59 -10.05
CA PHE A 194 2.83 1.32 -10.79
C PHE A 194 3.13 1.20 -12.28
N THR A 195 2.30 0.40 -12.96
CA THR A 195 2.35 0.28 -14.41
C THR A 195 1.77 1.56 -15.00
N SER A 196 2.64 2.52 -15.32
CA SER A 196 2.26 3.81 -15.90
C SER A 196 3.15 4.16 -17.09
N PHE A 197 2.54 4.68 -18.14
CA PHE A 197 3.21 5.03 -19.38
C PHE A 197 3.11 6.53 -19.66
N PRO A 198 4.17 7.18 -20.18
CA PRO A 198 4.09 8.57 -20.60
C PRO A 198 2.99 8.77 -21.67
N ILE A 199 2.02 9.65 -21.38
CA ILE A 199 0.85 9.89 -22.24
C ILE A 199 1.25 10.33 -23.66
N VAL A 200 2.38 11.04 -23.80
CA VAL A 200 2.89 11.50 -25.10
C VAL A 200 3.15 10.34 -26.08
N SER A 201 3.55 9.17 -25.58
CA SER A 201 3.78 7.97 -26.39
C SER A 201 2.50 7.24 -26.79
N TRP A 202 1.39 7.52 -26.11
CA TRP A 202 0.12 6.81 -26.27
C TRP A 202 -1.03 7.67 -26.79
N LYS A 203 -0.83 8.99 -26.95
CA LYS A 203 -1.87 9.96 -27.35
C LYS A 203 -2.74 9.50 -28.53
N LYS A 204 -2.16 8.85 -29.54
CA LYS A 204 -2.90 8.37 -30.73
C LYS A 204 -3.76 7.13 -30.50
N ARG A 205 -3.50 6.39 -29.42
CA ARG A 205 -4.18 5.14 -29.06
C ARG A 205 -5.06 5.26 -27.82
N VAL A 206 -5.21 6.46 -27.25
CA VAL A 206 -6.08 6.68 -26.08
C VAL A 206 -7.53 6.32 -26.41
N SER A 207 -8.02 6.68 -27.60
CA SER A 207 -9.38 6.27 -28.04
C SER A 207 -9.53 4.76 -28.09
N GLU A 208 -8.59 4.03 -28.70
CA GLU A 208 -8.61 2.55 -28.74
C GLU A 208 -8.61 1.94 -27.34
N TYR A 209 -7.85 2.54 -26.42
CA TYR A 209 -7.83 2.12 -25.02
C TYR A 209 -9.18 2.32 -24.33
N LEU A 210 -9.81 3.50 -24.52
CA LEU A 210 -11.13 3.78 -23.97
C LEU A 210 -12.19 2.84 -24.56
N GLU A 211 -12.13 2.52 -25.85
CA GLU A 211 -13.01 1.51 -26.48
C GLU A 211 -12.87 0.13 -25.82
N ALA A 212 -11.64 -0.29 -25.51
CA ALA A 212 -11.40 -1.53 -24.81
C ALA A 212 -11.95 -1.50 -23.37
N VAL A 213 -11.77 -0.38 -22.65
CA VAL A 213 -12.37 -0.20 -21.31
C VAL A 213 -13.91 -0.18 -21.37
N GLU A 214 -14.51 0.46 -22.37
CA GLU A 214 -15.97 0.50 -22.59
C GLU A 214 -16.55 -0.91 -22.81
N LYS A 215 -15.84 -1.79 -23.53
CA LYS A 215 -16.22 -3.22 -23.65
C LYS A 215 -16.21 -3.92 -22.29
N GLU A 216 -15.19 -3.66 -21.47
CA GLU A 216 -15.09 -4.23 -20.12
C GLU A 216 -16.18 -3.69 -19.16
N ILE A 217 -16.52 -2.41 -19.27
CA ILE A 217 -17.65 -1.81 -18.54
C ILE A 217 -18.96 -2.49 -18.94
N THR A 218 -19.17 -2.70 -20.25
CA THR A 218 -20.37 -3.38 -20.77
C THR A 218 -20.49 -4.79 -20.22
N PHE A 219 -19.41 -5.58 -20.30
CA PHE A 219 -19.38 -6.93 -19.71
C PHE A 219 -19.66 -6.91 -18.20
N THR A 220 -19.08 -5.96 -17.47
CA THR A 220 -19.29 -5.81 -16.03
C THR A 220 -20.75 -5.53 -15.70
N ALA A 221 -21.39 -4.63 -16.46
CA ALA A 221 -22.80 -4.30 -16.31
C ALA A 221 -23.70 -5.51 -16.57
N GLU A 222 -23.35 -6.37 -17.53
CA GLU A 222 -24.12 -7.58 -17.84
C GLU A 222 -23.99 -8.64 -16.75
N ILE A 223 -22.76 -8.96 -16.33
CA ILE A 223 -22.52 -10.07 -15.40
C ILE A 223 -22.99 -9.72 -13.98
N TYR A 224 -22.92 -8.45 -13.58
CA TYR A 224 -23.27 -7.97 -12.24
C TYR A 224 -24.52 -7.07 -12.24
N LYS A 225 -25.41 -7.24 -13.22
CA LYS A 225 -26.63 -6.43 -13.39
C LYS A 225 -27.54 -6.38 -12.13
N ASP A 226 -27.55 -7.45 -11.34
CA ASP A 226 -28.40 -7.62 -10.15
C ASP A 226 -27.61 -7.35 -8.84
N LYS A 227 -26.35 -6.90 -8.95
CA LYS A 227 -25.48 -6.58 -7.81
C LYS A 227 -25.40 -5.08 -7.59
N VAL A 228 -25.23 -4.66 -6.34
CA VAL A 228 -25.13 -3.25 -5.96
C VAL A 228 -23.72 -2.72 -6.17
N LEU A 229 -23.58 -1.62 -6.92
CA LEU A 229 -22.32 -0.92 -7.05
C LEU A 229 -22.11 0.03 -5.85
N ASP A 230 -21.24 -0.32 -4.91
CA ASP A 230 -21.01 0.48 -3.70
C ASP A 230 -20.03 1.64 -3.92
N THR A 231 -18.96 1.41 -4.68
CA THR A 231 -17.92 2.43 -4.92
C THR A 231 -17.34 2.35 -6.32
N VAL A 232 -16.98 3.50 -6.88
CA VAL A 232 -16.23 3.61 -8.13
C VAL A 232 -14.95 4.39 -7.88
N TYR A 233 -13.81 3.84 -8.31
CA TYR A 233 -12.52 4.47 -8.18
C TYR A 233 -11.77 4.46 -9.52
N ILE A 234 -11.46 5.64 -10.06
CA ILE A 234 -10.66 5.79 -11.27
C ILE A 234 -9.26 6.26 -10.87
N GLY A 235 -8.25 5.44 -11.10
CA GLY A 235 -6.88 5.66 -10.65
C GLY A 235 -5.84 5.11 -11.60
N GLY A 236 -4.67 4.71 -11.08
CA GLY A 236 -3.63 4.01 -11.83
C GLY A 236 -2.41 4.88 -12.09
N GLY A 237 -2.32 5.47 -13.28
CA GLY A 237 -1.34 6.51 -13.59
C GLY A 237 -1.84 7.86 -13.09
N THR A 238 -2.48 8.61 -13.97
CA THR A 238 -3.08 9.90 -13.68
C THR A 238 -4.30 10.04 -14.58
N PRO A 239 -5.52 9.70 -14.12
CA PRO A 239 -6.75 9.80 -14.91
C PRO A 239 -6.94 11.14 -15.60
N THR A 240 -6.59 12.23 -14.92
CA THR A 240 -6.64 13.60 -15.46
C THR A 240 -5.62 13.90 -16.56
N THR A 241 -4.80 12.93 -17.00
CA THR A 241 -4.02 13.07 -18.25
C THR A 241 -4.88 12.98 -19.50
N LEU A 242 -6.03 12.31 -19.39
CA LEU A 242 -7.07 12.33 -20.42
C LEU A 242 -7.52 13.78 -20.67
N SER A 243 -7.89 14.09 -21.91
CA SER A 243 -8.54 15.37 -22.23
C SER A 243 -9.91 15.46 -21.55
N ALA A 244 -10.48 16.67 -21.44
CA ALA A 244 -11.83 16.83 -20.90
C ALA A 244 -12.88 16.04 -21.73
N GLU A 245 -12.71 15.99 -23.05
CA GLU A 245 -13.56 15.21 -23.97
C GLU A 245 -13.44 13.69 -23.73
N GLU A 246 -12.22 13.19 -23.51
CA GLU A 246 -11.94 11.78 -23.21
C GLU A 246 -12.49 11.38 -21.83
N LEU A 247 -12.35 12.25 -20.83
CA LEU A 247 -12.98 12.07 -19.52
C LEU A 247 -14.50 12.06 -19.63
N GLU A 248 -15.07 13.00 -20.38
CA GLU A 248 -16.52 13.08 -20.59
C GLU A 248 -17.03 11.81 -21.29
N ARG A 249 -16.32 11.31 -22.30
CA ARG A 249 -16.63 10.05 -22.96
C ARG A 249 -16.68 8.90 -21.95
N LEU A 250 -15.62 8.70 -21.16
CA LEU A 250 -15.54 7.61 -20.19
C LEU A 250 -16.63 7.71 -19.13
N LEU A 251 -16.81 8.89 -18.52
CA LEU A 251 -17.73 9.09 -17.41
C LEU A 251 -19.20 9.04 -17.86
N SER A 252 -19.52 9.60 -19.03
CA SER A 252 -20.86 9.50 -19.61
C SER A 252 -21.22 8.06 -19.95
N PHE A 253 -20.29 7.30 -20.54
CA PHE A 253 -20.50 5.88 -20.82
C PHE A 253 -20.72 5.08 -19.53
N LEU A 254 -19.91 5.34 -18.50
CA LEU A 254 -20.02 4.67 -17.21
C LEU A 254 -21.37 4.93 -16.55
N LYS A 255 -21.80 6.20 -16.47
CA LYS A 255 -23.07 6.63 -15.86
C LYS A 255 -24.30 6.14 -16.65
N LYS A 256 -24.17 5.93 -17.96
CA LYS A 256 -25.23 5.38 -18.80
C LYS A 256 -25.38 3.85 -18.64
N THR A 257 -24.28 3.16 -18.34
CA THR A 257 -24.20 1.70 -18.43
C THR A 257 -24.39 1.01 -17.08
N LEU A 258 -23.95 1.63 -15.98
CA LEU A 258 -24.08 1.09 -14.62
C LEU A 258 -25.11 1.86 -13.79
N ASP A 259 -25.72 1.18 -12.82
CA ASP A 259 -26.59 1.84 -11.84
C ASP A 259 -25.74 2.54 -10.76
N PHE A 260 -25.89 3.87 -10.67
CA PHE A 260 -25.22 4.70 -9.68
C PHE A 260 -26.13 5.07 -8.49
N SER A 261 -27.36 4.57 -8.44
CA SER A 261 -28.38 4.97 -7.46
C SER A 261 -27.95 4.73 -6.00
N GLN A 262 -27.06 3.75 -5.77
CA GLN A 262 -26.57 3.37 -4.45
C GLN A 262 -25.05 3.56 -4.26
N VAL A 263 -24.37 4.19 -5.23
CA VAL A 263 -22.93 4.46 -5.14
C VAL A 263 -22.66 5.44 -4.01
N LYS A 264 -21.87 5.01 -3.03
CA LYS A 264 -21.50 5.79 -1.84
C LYS A 264 -20.28 6.66 -2.06
N GLU A 265 -19.38 6.22 -2.92
CA GLU A 265 -18.16 6.94 -3.29
C GLU A 265 -17.91 6.84 -4.79
N PHE A 266 -17.71 8.00 -5.42
CA PHE A 266 -17.13 8.08 -6.76
C PHE A 266 -15.86 8.92 -6.72
N THR A 267 -14.72 8.26 -6.75
CA THR A 267 -13.39 8.88 -6.72
C THR A 267 -12.75 8.89 -8.11
N VAL A 268 -12.17 10.03 -8.48
CA VAL A 268 -11.23 10.13 -9.61
C VAL A 268 -9.93 10.73 -9.12
N GLU A 269 -8.82 10.00 -9.26
CA GLU A 269 -7.50 10.55 -8.94
C GLU A 269 -7.15 11.70 -9.89
N ALA A 270 -6.78 12.83 -9.30
CA ALA A 270 -6.21 13.97 -10.00
C ALA A 270 -4.81 14.27 -9.43
N GLY A 271 -4.05 13.21 -9.09
CA GLY A 271 -2.84 13.27 -8.27
C GLY A 271 -1.68 14.10 -8.85
N ARG A 272 -1.84 14.70 -10.03
CA ARG A 272 -0.85 15.53 -10.70
C ARG A 272 -1.38 16.92 -11.02
N ALA A 273 -0.84 17.92 -10.31
CA ALA A 273 -1.18 19.32 -10.49
C ALA A 273 -1.09 19.78 -11.96
N ASP A 274 -0.05 19.34 -12.68
CA ASP A 274 0.17 19.65 -14.11
C ASP A 274 -0.79 18.96 -15.08
N SER A 275 -1.76 18.19 -14.58
CA SER A 275 -2.83 17.58 -15.38
C SER A 275 -4.22 18.14 -15.05
N ILE A 276 -4.34 18.96 -14.00
CA ILE A 276 -5.61 19.53 -13.54
C ILE A 276 -5.90 20.81 -14.31
N THR A 277 -7.08 20.87 -14.92
CA THR A 277 -7.57 22.05 -15.64
C THR A 277 -9.06 22.27 -15.32
N ALA A 278 -9.53 23.50 -15.50
CA ALA A 278 -10.90 23.89 -15.13
C ALA A 278 -11.97 23.07 -15.86
N ASP A 279 -11.80 22.84 -17.17
CA ASP A 279 -12.68 22.05 -18.03
C ASP A 279 -12.77 20.58 -17.59
N LYS A 280 -11.65 19.97 -17.19
CA LYS A 280 -11.65 18.61 -16.64
C LYS A 280 -12.41 18.54 -15.32
N LEU A 281 -12.17 19.49 -14.41
CA LEU A 281 -12.89 19.54 -13.13
C LEU A 281 -14.40 19.74 -13.34
N GLU A 282 -14.80 20.56 -14.30
CA GLU A 282 -16.21 20.73 -14.69
C GLU A 282 -16.83 19.42 -15.17
N VAL A 283 -16.12 18.65 -15.99
CA VAL A 283 -16.55 17.32 -16.43
C VAL A 283 -16.69 16.37 -15.24
N LEU A 284 -15.72 16.32 -14.33
CA LEU A 284 -15.77 15.45 -13.15
C LEU A 284 -17.01 15.78 -12.28
N ILE A 285 -17.27 17.07 -12.03
CA ILE A 285 -18.45 17.51 -11.26
C ILE A 285 -19.74 17.18 -11.99
N LYS A 286 -19.81 17.44 -13.30
CA LYS A 286 -20.98 17.15 -14.15
C LYS A 286 -21.44 15.70 -14.03
N TYR A 287 -20.50 14.75 -13.94
CA TYR A 287 -20.81 13.32 -13.82
C TYR A 287 -20.89 12.80 -12.38
N GLY A 288 -20.82 13.70 -11.38
CA GLY A 288 -21.07 13.39 -9.98
C GLY A 288 -19.89 12.74 -9.27
N VAL A 289 -18.66 13.04 -9.66
CA VAL A 289 -17.47 12.64 -8.89
C VAL A 289 -17.52 13.33 -7.53
N THR A 290 -17.49 12.54 -6.46
CA THR A 290 -17.67 13.02 -5.08
C THR A 290 -16.33 13.29 -4.39
N ARG A 291 -15.25 12.66 -4.84
CA ARG A 291 -13.91 12.76 -4.25
C ARG A 291 -12.84 12.79 -5.32
N ILE A 292 -11.82 13.62 -5.10
CA ILE A 292 -10.62 13.69 -5.94
C ILE A 292 -9.36 13.70 -5.09
N SER A 293 -8.21 13.57 -5.73
CA SER A 293 -6.91 13.75 -5.09
C SER A 293 -6.09 14.85 -5.76
N VAL A 294 -5.35 15.64 -5.01
CA VAL A 294 -4.37 16.63 -5.51
C VAL A 294 -3.08 16.39 -4.75
N ASN A 295 -2.16 15.64 -5.33
CA ASN A 295 -1.08 15.01 -4.57
C ASN A 295 0.27 15.70 -4.79
N PRO A 296 0.77 16.51 -3.85
CA PRO A 296 2.12 17.06 -3.94
C PRO A 296 3.20 15.99 -3.76
N GLN A 297 2.92 14.97 -2.94
CA GLN A 297 3.91 14.07 -2.30
C GLN A 297 4.84 14.79 -1.31
N THR A 298 5.31 15.98 -1.67
CA THR A 298 6.13 16.88 -0.86
C THR A 298 5.92 18.33 -1.32
N MET A 299 6.09 19.30 -0.42
CA MET A 299 6.07 20.72 -0.75
C MET A 299 7.50 21.31 -0.86
N LYS A 300 8.50 20.48 -1.16
CA LYS A 300 9.89 20.88 -1.42
C LYS A 300 10.23 20.82 -2.91
N GLU A 301 10.50 21.98 -3.50
CA GLU A 301 10.74 22.14 -4.94
C GLU A 301 11.94 21.32 -5.44
N GLU A 302 13.02 21.23 -4.66
CA GLU A 302 14.20 20.43 -4.98
C GLU A 302 13.86 18.94 -5.07
N THR A 303 13.10 18.42 -4.11
CA THR A 303 12.67 17.02 -4.09
C THR A 303 11.74 16.72 -5.26
N LEU A 304 10.78 17.60 -5.56
CA LEU A 304 9.88 17.44 -6.72
C LEU A 304 10.65 17.25 -8.03
N ARG A 305 11.67 18.09 -8.27
CA ARG A 305 12.56 17.96 -9.44
C ARG A 305 13.30 16.62 -9.44
N LEU A 306 13.89 16.25 -8.30
CA LEU A 306 14.68 15.03 -8.15
C LEU A 306 13.84 13.76 -8.42
N ILE A 307 12.61 13.72 -7.93
CA ILE A 307 11.71 12.57 -8.10
C ILE A 307 10.99 12.57 -9.46
N GLY A 308 11.32 13.49 -10.37
CA GLY A 308 10.81 13.53 -11.75
C GLY A 308 9.42 14.14 -11.90
N ARG A 309 8.99 14.96 -10.93
CA ARG A 309 7.75 15.74 -11.02
C ARG A 309 8.07 17.14 -11.53
N GLN A 310 7.43 17.53 -12.63
CA GLN A 310 7.72 18.76 -13.36
C GLN A 310 6.87 19.96 -12.93
N HIS A 311 5.96 19.76 -11.97
CA HIS A 311 5.14 20.83 -11.44
C HIS A 311 5.84 21.46 -10.23
N THR A 312 5.60 22.74 -10.01
CA THR A 312 6.11 23.48 -8.86
C THR A 312 5.17 23.35 -7.66
N VAL A 313 5.67 23.71 -6.47
CA VAL A 313 4.84 23.82 -5.27
C VAL A 313 3.67 24.78 -5.47
N GLU A 314 3.90 25.91 -6.16
CA GLU A 314 2.85 26.89 -6.44
C GLU A 314 1.74 26.30 -7.34
N GLN A 315 2.10 25.51 -8.35
CA GLN A 315 1.12 24.84 -9.20
C GLN A 315 0.27 23.82 -8.43
N VAL A 316 0.79 23.19 -7.37
CA VAL A 316 -0.04 22.36 -6.48
C VAL A 316 -1.10 23.22 -5.80
N LYS A 317 -0.70 24.37 -5.26
CA LYS A 317 -1.61 25.30 -4.56
C LYS A 317 -2.68 25.81 -5.52
N GLU A 318 -2.30 26.26 -6.70
CA GLU A 318 -3.21 26.70 -7.76
C GLU A 318 -4.21 25.60 -8.14
N ALA A 319 -3.74 24.36 -8.38
CA ALA A 319 -4.60 23.24 -8.73
C ALA A 319 -5.57 22.88 -7.60
N PHE A 320 -5.11 22.91 -6.35
CA PHE A 320 -5.95 22.67 -5.18
C PHE A 320 -7.04 23.73 -5.03
N TYR A 321 -6.68 25.02 -5.10
CA TYR A 321 -7.65 26.10 -4.98
C TYR A 321 -8.63 26.12 -6.16
N LEU A 322 -8.17 25.81 -7.38
CA LEU A 322 -9.05 25.66 -8.54
C LEU A 322 -10.07 24.54 -8.33
N ALA A 323 -9.65 23.38 -7.83
CA ALA A 323 -10.55 22.28 -7.49
C ALA A 323 -11.58 22.69 -6.43
N ARG A 324 -11.14 23.42 -5.39
CA ARG A 324 -12.03 23.93 -4.35
C ARG A 324 -13.03 24.95 -4.90
N GLU A 325 -12.58 25.89 -5.72
CA GLU A 325 -13.40 26.91 -6.38
C GLU A 325 -14.48 26.29 -7.27
N LYS A 326 -14.15 25.21 -8.00
CA LYS A 326 -15.13 24.48 -8.82
C LYS A 326 -16.19 23.75 -8.00
N GLY A 327 -15.96 23.54 -6.71
CA GLY A 327 -16.98 23.01 -5.79
C GLY A 327 -16.66 21.63 -5.20
N PHE A 328 -15.44 21.11 -5.37
CA PHE A 328 -15.06 19.86 -4.68
C PHE A 328 -15.00 20.07 -3.17
N THR A 329 -15.68 19.20 -2.43
CA THR A 329 -15.75 19.22 -0.96
C THR A 329 -15.07 18.03 -0.29
N ASN A 330 -14.50 17.12 -1.08
CA ASN A 330 -13.65 16.03 -0.59
C ASN A 330 -12.40 15.93 -1.48
N ILE A 331 -11.34 16.63 -1.06
CA ILE A 331 -10.04 16.63 -1.72
C ILE A 331 -9.04 15.93 -0.80
N ASN A 332 -8.47 14.84 -1.30
CA ASN A 332 -7.37 14.12 -0.66
C ASN A 332 -6.02 14.68 -1.12
N MET A 333 -5.03 14.71 -0.23
CA MET A 333 -3.63 14.93 -0.59
C MET A 333 -2.79 13.74 -0.17
N ASP A 334 -2.00 13.18 -1.09
CA ASP A 334 -1.01 12.14 -0.76
C ASP A 334 0.36 12.79 -0.50
N LEU A 335 0.99 12.37 0.60
CA LEU A 335 2.36 12.67 0.98
C LEU A 335 3.21 11.39 0.99
N ILE A 336 4.49 11.50 0.67
CA ILE A 336 5.44 10.39 0.77
C ILE A 336 6.59 10.83 1.67
N LEU A 337 6.74 10.16 2.81
CA LEU A 337 7.85 10.35 3.74
C LEU A 337 9.04 9.48 3.33
N GLY A 338 10.25 9.99 3.55
CA GLY A 338 11.49 9.32 3.17
C GLY A 338 11.93 9.52 1.72
N LEU A 339 11.38 10.53 1.02
CA LEU A 339 11.86 10.88 -0.31
C LEU A 339 13.33 11.34 -0.28
N PRO A 340 14.07 11.16 -1.38
CA PRO A 340 15.45 11.60 -1.50
C PRO A 340 15.69 13.06 -1.11
N GLY A 341 16.62 13.28 -0.18
CA GLY A 341 17.06 14.62 0.21
C GLY A 341 16.09 15.39 1.11
N GLU A 342 15.18 14.70 1.79
CA GLU A 342 14.28 15.28 2.80
C GLU A 342 14.69 14.87 4.20
N ASP A 343 14.56 15.79 5.15
CA ASP A 343 14.71 15.54 6.58
C ASP A 343 13.42 15.87 7.36
N GLU A 344 13.48 15.78 8.69
CA GLU A 344 12.36 16.08 9.58
C GLU A 344 11.85 17.53 9.46
N GLU A 345 12.73 18.49 9.17
CA GLU A 345 12.35 19.89 9.00
C GLU A 345 11.63 20.12 7.65
N ASP A 346 12.04 19.41 6.60
CA ASP A 346 11.33 19.42 5.32
C ASP A 346 9.92 18.82 5.43
N VAL A 347 9.77 17.72 6.19
CA VAL A 347 8.46 17.13 6.48
C VAL A 347 7.59 18.11 7.26
N ARG A 348 8.14 18.78 8.28
CA ARG A 348 7.41 19.80 9.06
C ARG A 348 6.93 20.93 8.16
N ARG A 349 7.78 21.47 7.29
CA ARG A 349 7.40 22.51 6.32
C ARG A 349 6.32 22.03 5.35
N THR A 350 6.44 20.79 4.86
CA THR A 350 5.43 20.19 3.99
C THR A 350 4.07 20.12 4.66
N ILE A 351 4.03 19.66 5.91
CA ILE A 351 2.79 19.61 6.70
C ILE A 351 2.22 21.01 6.95
N GLU A 352 3.04 22.01 7.28
CA GLU A 352 2.58 23.39 7.46
C GLU A 352 1.99 23.99 6.17
N GLU A 353 2.55 23.69 5.00
CA GLU A 353 1.96 24.10 3.73
C GLU A 353 0.64 23.37 3.42
N VAL A 354 0.55 22.08 3.72
CA VAL A 354 -0.68 21.29 3.58
C VAL A 354 -1.78 21.82 4.50
N LYS A 355 -1.45 22.20 5.74
CA LYS A 355 -2.40 22.83 6.69
C LYS A 355 -3.02 24.11 6.12
N LYS A 356 -2.21 24.94 5.44
CA LYS A 356 -2.70 26.17 4.78
C LYS A 356 -3.70 25.87 3.66
N LEU A 357 -3.49 24.79 2.91
CA LEU A 357 -4.43 24.33 1.88
C LEU A 357 -5.71 23.75 2.48
N ASN A 358 -5.64 23.19 3.68
CA ASN A 358 -6.79 22.69 4.43
C ASN A 358 -7.59 21.61 3.66
N PRO A 359 -6.95 20.48 3.25
CA PRO A 359 -7.63 19.39 2.57
C PRO A 359 -8.66 18.68 3.47
N ASP A 360 -9.48 17.83 2.87
CA ASP A 360 -10.52 17.06 3.58
C ASP A 360 -10.00 15.69 4.05
N SER A 361 -8.99 15.18 3.34
CA SER A 361 -8.25 13.98 3.72
C SER A 361 -6.76 14.10 3.35
N LEU A 362 -5.95 13.37 4.08
CA LEU A 362 -4.50 13.28 3.91
C LEU A 362 -4.11 11.80 3.95
N THR A 363 -3.46 11.29 2.91
CA THR A 363 -2.83 9.97 2.99
C THR A 363 -1.33 10.15 3.13
N VAL A 364 -0.77 9.58 4.19
CA VAL A 364 0.66 9.61 4.47
C VAL A 364 1.23 8.25 4.11
N HIS A 365 2.13 8.24 3.13
CA HIS A 365 2.85 7.05 2.73
C HIS A 365 4.27 7.08 3.27
N SER A 366 4.76 5.95 3.77
CA SER A 366 6.19 5.74 3.93
C SER A 366 6.77 5.15 2.64
N LEU A 367 7.88 5.72 2.16
CA LEU A 367 8.51 5.29 0.92
C LEU A 367 8.82 3.79 0.94
N ALA A 368 8.32 3.08 -0.07
CA ALA A 368 8.60 1.67 -0.28
C ALA A 368 9.55 1.48 -1.45
N ILE A 369 10.69 0.84 -1.20
CA ILE A 369 11.73 0.60 -2.20
C ILE A 369 11.35 -0.63 -3.03
N LYS A 370 11.08 -0.41 -4.33
CA LYS A 370 10.62 -1.45 -5.25
C LYS A 370 11.66 -1.70 -6.34
N ARG A 371 11.96 -2.98 -6.58
CA ARG A 371 12.90 -3.45 -7.62
C ARG A 371 12.62 -2.88 -9.01
N ALA A 372 11.36 -2.68 -9.36
CA ALA A 372 10.97 -2.18 -10.68
C ALA A 372 11.02 -0.64 -10.81
N SER A 373 11.29 0.09 -9.72
CA SER A 373 11.35 1.55 -9.72
C SER A 373 12.76 2.05 -10.04
N ARG A 374 12.87 3.22 -10.65
CA ARG A 374 14.17 3.87 -10.92
C ARG A 374 14.90 4.30 -9.64
N LEU A 375 14.16 4.40 -8.53
CA LEU A 375 14.71 4.67 -7.20
C LEU A 375 15.77 3.65 -6.78
N ASN A 376 15.63 2.37 -7.15
CA ASN A 376 16.63 1.36 -6.82
C ASN A 376 18.01 1.70 -7.38
N GLN A 377 18.07 2.05 -8.67
CA GLN A 377 19.31 2.47 -9.31
C GLN A 377 19.84 3.78 -8.69
N TRP A 378 18.95 4.72 -8.38
CA TRP A 378 19.35 5.96 -7.73
C TRP A 378 19.99 5.71 -6.35
N ILE A 379 19.45 4.78 -5.56
CA ILE A 379 20.03 4.37 -4.27
C ILE A 379 21.40 3.71 -4.46
N GLU A 380 21.58 2.88 -5.49
CA GLU A 380 22.88 2.26 -5.79
C GLU A 380 23.96 3.31 -6.09
N GLU A 381 23.58 4.43 -6.70
CA GLU A 381 24.49 5.53 -7.06
C GLU A 381 24.72 6.53 -5.91
N ASN A 382 23.73 6.76 -5.04
CA ASN A 382 23.73 7.85 -4.04
C ASN A 382 23.73 7.38 -2.58
N GLY A 383 23.58 6.08 -2.34
CA GLY A 383 23.48 5.49 -1.00
C GLY A 383 22.07 5.55 -0.40
N ILE A 384 21.73 4.54 0.41
CA ILE A 384 20.43 4.45 1.11
C ILE A 384 20.26 5.52 2.19
N GLU A 385 21.38 6.03 2.72
CA GLU A 385 21.41 7.06 3.77
C GLU A 385 20.75 8.37 3.34
N ALA A 386 20.61 8.60 2.03
CA ALA A 386 19.92 9.77 1.50
C ALA A 386 18.38 9.70 1.61
N LEU A 387 17.84 8.60 2.13
CA LEU A 387 16.42 8.41 2.42
C LEU A 387 16.18 8.47 3.93
N HIS A 388 15.57 9.55 4.42
CA HIS A 388 15.29 9.72 5.84
C HIS A 388 13.80 9.52 6.13
N ASN A 389 13.44 8.35 6.66
CA ASN A 389 12.12 8.11 7.24
C ASN A 389 12.31 7.59 8.67
N THR A 390 11.89 8.38 9.66
CA THR A 390 12.11 8.13 11.08
C THR A 390 10.77 8.08 11.83
N ASP A 391 10.79 7.62 13.09
CA ASP A 391 9.60 7.72 13.94
C ASP A 391 9.13 9.18 14.09
N GLU A 392 10.07 10.13 14.07
CA GLU A 392 9.77 11.54 14.17
C GLU A 392 9.08 12.08 12.92
N THR A 393 9.52 11.70 11.70
CA THR A 393 8.81 12.10 10.47
C THR A 393 7.38 11.58 10.44
N MET A 394 7.14 10.35 10.92
CA MET A 394 5.80 9.78 11.06
C MET A 394 4.94 10.59 12.06
N LYS A 395 5.51 10.93 13.22
CA LYS A 395 4.81 11.72 14.26
C LYS A 395 4.47 13.13 13.80
N ILE A 396 5.38 13.80 13.07
CA ILE A 396 5.11 15.12 12.50
C ILE A 396 3.89 15.07 11.58
N ALA A 397 3.81 14.06 10.71
CA ALA A 397 2.69 13.90 9.78
C ALA A 397 1.38 13.54 10.50
N GLU A 398 1.41 12.63 11.47
CA GLU A 398 0.24 12.27 12.28
C GLU A 398 -0.29 13.48 13.07
N ASN A 399 0.58 14.18 13.81
CA ASN A 399 0.20 15.36 14.57
C ASN A 399 -0.38 16.44 13.65
N GLY A 400 0.24 16.64 12.48
CA GLY A 400 -0.28 17.54 11.45
C GLY A 400 -1.69 17.20 11.00
N ALA A 401 -1.98 15.92 10.77
CA ALA A 401 -3.32 15.46 10.42
C ALA A 401 -4.33 15.68 11.54
N ARG A 402 -3.97 15.33 12.79
CA ARG A 402 -4.82 15.51 13.97
C ARG A 402 -5.12 16.99 14.24
N GLU A 403 -4.14 17.88 14.08
CA GLU A 403 -4.32 19.33 14.20
C GLU A 403 -5.28 19.91 13.15
N MET A 404 -5.39 19.28 11.96
CA MET A 404 -6.40 19.63 10.95
C MET A 404 -7.80 19.07 11.25
N GLY A 405 -7.98 18.40 12.38
CA GLY A 405 -9.22 17.75 12.80
C GLY A 405 -9.51 16.45 12.04
N MET A 406 -8.47 15.76 11.56
CA MET A 406 -8.60 14.48 10.86
C MET A 406 -8.36 13.31 11.80
N VAL A 407 -9.01 12.20 11.52
CA VAL A 407 -8.85 10.92 12.23
C VAL A 407 -8.35 9.85 11.27
N PRO A 408 -7.49 8.92 11.73
CA PRO A 408 -7.01 7.80 10.91
C PRO A 408 -8.16 6.84 10.60
N TYR A 409 -8.32 6.39 9.35
CA TYR A 409 -9.49 5.57 8.97
C TYR A 409 -9.18 4.35 8.14
N TYR A 410 -7.96 4.24 7.60
CA TYR A 410 -7.47 3.01 7.00
C TYR A 410 -5.95 2.98 7.11
N LEU A 411 -5.40 1.77 7.14
CA LEU A 411 -3.96 1.58 7.24
C LEU A 411 -3.53 0.32 6.51
N TYR A 412 -2.39 0.42 5.85
CA TYR A 412 -1.73 -0.74 5.28
C TYR A 412 -0.22 -0.60 5.28
N ARG A 413 0.43 -1.75 5.18
CA ARG A 413 1.88 -1.89 5.12
C ARG A 413 2.26 -2.54 3.81
N GLN A 414 3.46 -2.25 3.34
CA GLN A 414 4.03 -2.78 2.12
C GLN A 414 5.36 -3.47 2.45
N LYS A 415 5.73 -4.42 1.60
CA LYS A 415 7.07 -4.99 1.65
C LYS A 415 8.10 -3.93 1.30
N ASN A 416 9.23 -3.94 2.01
CA ASN A 416 10.38 -3.05 1.84
C ASN A 416 10.06 -1.56 2.05
N MET A 417 9.25 -1.24 3.07
CA MET A 417 9.07 0.14 3.52
C MET A 417 10.29 0.62 4.28
N SER A 418 10.73 1.84 3.99
CA SER A 418 11.76 2.50 4.80
C SER A 418 11.28 2.60 6.25
N GLY A 419 12.10 2.13 7.19
CA GLY A 419 11.80 2.14 8.64
C GLY A 419 10.74 1.13 9.11
N ASN A 420 10.24 0.23 8.25
CA ASN A 420 9.19 -0.74 8.60
C ASN A 420 7.89 -0.11 9.14
N PHE A 421 7.59 1.11 8.68
CA PHE A 421 6.39 1.87 9.05
C PHE A 421 5.13 1.41 8.29
N GLU A 422 4.17 2.30 8.20
CA GLU A 422 2.84 2.12 7.64
C GLU A 422 2.47 3.27 6.70
N ASN A 423 1.43 3.02 5.91
CA ASN A 423 0.71 4.04 5.17
C ASN A 423 -0.64 4.22 5.88
N VAL A 424 -1.00 5.46 6.17
CA VAL A 424 -2.23 5.79 6.92
C VAL A 424 -3.01 6.84 6.17
N GLY A 425 -4.30 6.59 6.00
CA GLY A 425 -5.24 7.64 5.60
C GLY A 425 -5.84 8.32 6.81
N TYR A 426 -5.81 9.64 6.79
CA TYR A 426 -6.52 10.51 7.71
C TYR A 426 -7.60 11.25 6.95
N ALA A 427 -8.76 11.43 7.55
CA ALA A 427 -9.82 12.25 6.97
C ALA A 427 -10.63 12.94 8.06
N ARG A 428 -11.27 14.03 7.69
CA ARG A 428 -12.36 14.59 8.50
C ARG A 428 -13.54 13.64 8.53
N GLU A 429 -14.32 13.74 9.59
CA GLU A 429 -15.56 12.98 9.74
C GLU A 429 -16.45 13.14 8.49
N GLY A 430 -16.94 12.02 7.95
CA GLY A 430 -17.73 11.99 6.72
C GLY A 430 -16.97 12.20 5.40
N ARG A 431 -15.63 12.30 5.42
CA ARG A 431 -14.78 12.48 4.21
C ARG A 431 -13.89 11.27 3.90
N PHE A 432 -14.17 10.14 4.50
CA PHE A 432 -13.42 8.88 4.35
C PHE A 432 -13.44 8.34 2.91
N GLY A 433 -12.34 7.70 2.50
CA GLY A 433 -12.24 6.90 1.28
C GLY A 433 -12.67 5.45 1.53
N ILE A 434 -13.94 5.13 1.34
CA ILE A 434 -14.51 3.79 1.45
C ILE A 434 -13.77 2.81 0.54
N TYR A 435 -13.48 3.18 -0.71
CA TYR A 435 -12.76 2.28 -1.63
C TYR A 435 -11.38 1.91 -1.07
N ASN A 436 -10.67 2.86 -0.44
CA ASN A 436 -9.36 2.64 0.18
C ASN A 436 -9.42 1.60 1.32
N ILE A 437 -10.52 1.57 2.08
CA ILE A 437 -10.78 0.51 3.08
C ILE A 437 -11.06 -0.81 2.37
N LEU A 438 -11.98 -0.84 1.40
CA LEU A 438 -12.43 -2.08 0.75
C LEU A 438 -11.30 -2.84 0.03
N ILE A 439 -10.42 -2.12 -0.67
CA ILE A 439 -9.27 -2.72 -1.35
C ILE A 439 -8.25 -3.32 -0.37
N MET A 440 -8.20 -2.77 0.84
CA MET A 440 -7.40 -3.31 1.94
C MET A 440 -8.15 -4.44 2.62
N GLU A 441 -9.34 -4.28 3.16
CA GLU A 441 -10.01 -5.34 3.93
C GLU A 441 -10.31 -6.60 3.09
N GLU A 442 -10.44 -6.49 1.76
CA GLU A 442 -10.77 -7.59 0.84
C GLU A 442 -12.02 -8.37 1.29
N VAL A 443 -13.00 -7.63 1.76
CA VAL A 443 -14.31 -8.12 2.24
C VAL A 443 -15.40 -8.04 1.19
N GLN A 444 -15.11 -7.44 0.04
CA GLN A 444 -16.02 -7.29 -1.09
C GLN A 444 -15.31 -7.57 -2.41
N THR A 445 -16.04 -8.09 -3.39
CA THR A 445 -15.51 -8.24 -4.75
C THR A 445 -15.20 -6.88 -5.37
N ILE A 446 -14.00 -6.76 -5.95
CA ILE A 446 -13.57 -5.58 -6.69
C ILE A 446 -13.34 -5.98 -8.14
N ILE A 447 -14.19 -5.46 -9.03
CA ILE A 447 -14.01 -5.59 -10.48
C ILE A 447 -13.07 -4.49 -10.94
N ALA A 448 -11.92 -4.87 -11.48
CA ALA A 448 -10.88 -3.95 -11.89
C ALA A 448 -10.73 -3.97 -13.42
N LEU A 449 -10.83 -2.80 -14.04
CA LEU A 449 -10.85 -2.62 -15.48
C LEU A 449 -9.63 -1.87 -15.99
N GLY A 450 -9.22 -2.16 -17.23
CA GLY A 450 -8.06 -1.52 -17.86
C GLY A 450 -6.75 -2.30 -17.72
N ALA A 451 -5.76 -1.95 -18.54
CA ALA A 451 -4.43 -2.57 -18.54
C ALA A 451 -3.75 -2.57 -17.16
N GLY A 452 -3.14 -3.70 -16.80
CA GLY A 452 -2.37 -3.88 -15.57
C GLY A 452 -3.18 -3.94 -14.28
N THR A 453 -4.52 -3.93 -14.36
CA THR A 453 -5.40 -4.02 -13.21
C THR A 453 -5.68 -5.47 -12.81
N VAL A 454 -6.16 -5.69 -11.58
CA VAL A 454 -6.43 -7.03 -11.05
C VAL A 454 -7.81 -7.07 -10.41
N THR A 455 -8.72 -7.81 -11.03
CA THR A 455 -10.02 -8.12 -10.42
C THR A 455 -9.81 -9.09 -9.26
N LYS A 456 -10.46 -8.83 -8.13
CA LYS A 456 -10.44 -9.69 -6.95
C LYS A 456 -11.87 -10.14 -6.65
N ARG A 457 -12.16 -11.43 -6.81
CA ARG A 457 -13.43 -12.03 -6.39
C ARG A 457 -13.30 -12.52 -4.96
N VAL A 458 -14.22 -12.07 -4.11
CA VAL A 458 -14.32 -12.50 -2.70
C VAL A 458 -15.53 -13.42 -2.58
N TYR A 459 -15.32 -14.64 -2.10
CA TYR A 459 -16.37 -15.64 -1.86
C TYR A 459 -16.85 -15.55 -0.41
N GLY A 460 -18.09 -15.98 -0.14
CA GLY A 460 -18.70 -15.90 1.20
C GLY A 460 -17.97 -16.67 2.31
N ASN A 461 -17.10 -17.62 1.94
CA ASN A 461 -16.24 -18.36 2.87
C ASN A 461 -14.86 -17.70 3.11
N GLY A 462 -14.65 -16.48 2.61
CA GLY A 462 -13.39 -15.74 2.74
C GLY A 462 -12.32 -16.15 1.73
N ARG A 463 -12.59 -17.09 0.81
CA ARG A 463 -11.69 -17.37 -0.32
C ARG A 463 -11.62 -16.14 -1.22
N ILE A 464 -10.42 -15.85 -1.74
CA ILE A 464 -10.17 -14.77 -2.69
C ILE A 464 -9.47 -15.33 -3.91
N GLU A 465 -10.06 -15.08 -5.08
CA GLU A 465 -9.44 -15.40 -6.37
C GLU A 465 -9.20 -14.12 -7.18
N ARG A 466 -8.20 -14.16 -8.06
CA ARG A 466 -7.72 -12.98 -8.77
C ARG A 466 -7.62 -13.24 -10.26
N CYS A 467 -7.96 -12.23 -11.07
CA CYS A 467 -7.76 -12.21 -12.51
C CYS A 467 -7.12 -10.88 -12.91
N ASP A 468 -5.88 -10.96 -13.39
CA ASP A 468 -5.13 -9.82 -13.90
C ASP A 468 -5.47 -9.54 -15.38
N ASN A 469 -5.54 -8.26 -15.71
CA ASN A 469 -5.39 -7.79 -17.08
C ASN A 469 -3.90 -7.65 -17.41
N VAL A 470 -3.55 -7.90 -18.68
CA VAL A 470 -2.17 -7.70 -19.14
C VAL A 470 -1.71 -6.26 -18.91
N LYS A 471 -0.45 -6.10 -18.51
CA LYS A 471 0.14 -4.78 -18.15
C LYS A 471 0.40 -3.89 -19.35
N ASP A 472 0.75 -4.48 -20.49
CA ASP A 472 1.01 -3.74 -21.71
C ASP A 472 -0.30 -3.21 -22.32
N VAL A 473 -0.34 -1.92 -22.62
CA VAL A 473 -1.55 -1.25 -23.12
C VAL A 473 -1.92 -1.72 -24.53
N GLY A 474 -0.92 -2.00 -25.39
CA GLY A 474 -1.17 -2.48 -26.75
C GLY A 474 -1.77 -3.88 -26.74
N LEU A 475 -1.17 -4.80 -25.97
CA LEU A 475 -1.70 -6.15 -25.78
C LEU A 475 -3.09 -6.13 -25.13
N TYR A 476 -3.34 -5.22 -24.19
CA TYR A 476 -4.66 -5.08 -23.57
C TYR A 476 -5.73 -4.70 -24.61
N ILE A 477 -5.42 -3.73 -25.49
CA ILE A 477 -6.33 -3.33 -26.58
C ILE A 477 -6.59 -4.51 -27.54
N GLU A 478 -5.51 -5.17 -27.99
CA GLU A 478 -5.59 -6.26 -28.98
C GLU A 478 -6.29 -7.51 -28.43
N LYS A 479 -6.14 -7.79 -27.13
CA LYS A 479 -6.63 -8.99 -26.47
C LYS A 479 -7.78 -8.73 -25.50
N ILE A 480 -8.51 -7.63 -25.67
CA ILE A 480 -9.58 -7.25 -24.74
C ILE A 480 -10.63 -8.36 -24.57
N ASP A 481 -10.98 -9.06 -25.64
CA ASP A 481 -11.95 -10.14 -25.59
C ASP A 481 -11.40 -11.36 -24.80
N GLU A 482 -10.09 -11.65 -24.89
CA GLU A 482 -9.41 -12.66 -24.05
C GLU A 482 -9.45 -12.26 -22.56
N MET A 483 -9.26 -10.98 -22.24
CA MET A 483 -9.30 -10.49 -20.86
C MET A 483 -10.71 -10.61 -20.27
N ILE A 484 -11.73 -10.28 -21.05
CA ILE A 484 -13.14 -10.45 -20.68
C ILE A 484 -13.46 -11.94 -20.46
N ASP A 485 -12.99 -12.83 -21.33
CA ASP A 485 -13.21 -14.28 -21.19
C ASP A 485 -12.60 -14.84 -19.90
N ARG A 486 -11.41 -14.38 -19.52
CA ARG A 486 -10.77 -14.74 -18.24
C ARG A 486 -11.60 -14.27 -17.05
N LYS A 487 -12.08 -13.03 -17.08
CA LYS A 487 -12.97 -12.50 -16.03
C LYS A 487 -14.29 -13.25 -15.97
N ARG A 488 -14.88 -13.62 -17.11
CA ARG A 488 -16.11 -14.44 -17.16
C ARG A 488 -15.93 -15.77 -16.44
N LYS A 489 -14.78 -16.44 -16.64
CA LYS A 489 -14.46 -17.68 -15.90
C LYS A 489 -14.31 -17.44 -14.40
N LEU A 490 -13.61 -16.37 -14.02
CA LEU A 490 -13.44 -16.02 -12.61
C LEU A 490 -14.78 -15.70 -11.93
N LEU A 491 -15.69 -15.01 -12.61
CA LEU A 491 -16.93 -14.46 -12.06
C LEU A 491 -18.16 -15.36 -12.29
N ALA A 492 -17.99 -16.48 -12.99
CA ALA A 492 -19.07 -17.45 -13.18
C ALA A 492 -19.60 -17.94 -11.81
N GLU A 493 -20.92 -18.07 -11.70
CA GLU A 493 -21.55 -18.71 -10.54
C GLU A 493 -21.01 -20.14 -10.41
N GLU A 494 -20.77 -20.59 -9.16
CA GLU A 494 -20.33 -21.97 -8.89
C GLU A 494 -21.45 -22.99 -9.06
#